data_AF-A0A229RPY3-F1
#
_entry.id   AF-A0A229RPY3-F1
#
_cell.length_a   1.000
_cell.length_b   1.000
_cell.length_c   1.000
_cell.angle_alpha   90.00
_cell.angle_beta   90.00
_cell.angle_gamma   90.00
#
_symmetry.space_group_name_H-M   'P 1'
#
loop_
_entity.id
_entity.type
_entity.pdbx_description
1 polymer ?
#
loop_
_entity_poly.entity_id
_entity_poly.type
_entity_poly.pdbx_seq_one_letter_code
_entity_poly.pdbx_strand_id
1 'polypeptide(L)'
;MSQPLPFESGPGQGYHVYPDKLRAAADAIDQAADLLRAFALTDLADVRLAQADLGLPGTLTQLMRGVQGAGTVDAYNRAVDQVREISVSNSAELGELSAALHRAAEHYERLDRHAYDELKKLEGGIR
;
A
#
# COMPACT_ATOMS: atom_id res chain seq x y z
N MET A 1 -2.67 25.08 29.82
CA MET A 1 -1.93 24.94 28.55
C MET A 1 -2.91 24.42 27.52
N SER A 2 -3.44 25.31 26.68
CA SER A 2 -4.47 24.97 25.70
C SER A 2 -3.81 24.35 24.47
N GLN A 3 -4.27 23.16 24.08
CA GLN A 3 -3.88 22.53 22.81
C GLN A 3 -4.24 23.45 21.63
N PRO A 4 -3.41 23.55 20.59
CA PRO A 4 -3.78 24.30 19.40
C PRO A 4 -4.94 23.60 18.68
N LEU A 5 -5.98 24.37 18.35
CA LEU A 5 -7.14 23.89 17.59
C LEU A 5 -6.68 23.51 16.17
N PRO A 6 -7.15 22.37 15.61
CA PRO A 6 -6.68 21.86 14.32
C PRO A 6 -7.15 22.67 13.08
N PHE A 7 -7.65 23.90 13.27
CA PHE A 7 -8.37 24.67 12.23
C PHE A 7 -8.03 26.17 12.20
N GLU A 8 -6.76 26.55 12.42
CA GLU A 8 -6.35 27.91 12.08
C GLU A 8 -6.27 28.10 10.57
N SER A 9 -7.38 28.61 10.03
CA SER A 9 -7.55 28.98 8.63
C SER A 9 -6.93 30.36 8.41
N GLY A 10 -5.64 30.41 8.09
CA GLY A 10 -5.04 31.60 7.51
C GLY A 10 -5.63 31.86 6.10
N PRO A 11 -5.77 33.14 5.68
CA PRO A 11 -6.33 33.47 4.37
C PRO A 11 -5.41 32.90 3.28
N GLY A 12 -5.88 31.87 2.58
CA GLY A 12 -5.19 31.26 1.43
C GLY A 12 -4.41 29.96 1.69
N GLN A 13 -4.39 29.40 2.90
CA GLN A 13 -3.60 28.18 3.20
C GLN A 13 -4.42 26.94 3.61
N GLY A 14 -5.71 27.07 3.91
CA GLY A 14 -6.49 25.99 4.54
C GLY A 14 -6.92 24.83 3.62
N TYR A 15 -7.08 25.06 2.32
CA TYR A 15 -7.79 24.10 1.44
C TYR A 15 -6.89 23.34 0.46
N HIS A 16 -5.88 23.96 -0.16
CA HIS A 16 -4.95 23.27 -1.09
C HIS A 16 -4.06 22.22 -0.39
N VAL A 17 -3.79 22.42 0.91
CA VAL A 17 -2.94 21.51 1.68
C VAL A 17 -3.58 20.13 1.86
N TYR A 18 -4.91 20.00 1.76
CA TYR A 18 -5.61 18.73 1.96
C TYR A 18 -5.54 17.79 0.75
N PRO A 19 -5.88 18.23 -0.49
CA PRO A 19 -5.70 17.44 -1.71
C PRO A 19 -4.25 17.02 -1.94
N ASP A 20 -3.29 17.92 -1.71
CA ASP A 20 -1.87 17.63 -1.93
C ASP A 20 -1.35 16.58 -0.94
N LYS A 21 -1.79 16.63 0.33
CA LYS A 21 -1.47 15.58 1.31
C LYS A 21 -2.12 14.24 0.97
N LEU A 22 -3.35 14.25 0.48
CA LEU A 22 -4.03 13.03 0.03
C LEU A 22 -3.32 12.40 -1.18
N ARG A 23 -2.85 13.21 -2.12
CA ARG A 23 -2.03 12.73 -3.25
C ARG A 23 -0.69 12.20 -2.78
N ALA A 24 0.04 12.92 -1.93
CA ALA A 24 1.31 12.45 -1.40
C ALA A 24 1.15 11.12 -0.63
N ALA A 25 0.05 10.94 0.09
CA ALA A 25 -0.28 9.67 0.74
C ALA A 25 -0.58 8.56 -0.27
N ALA A 26 -1.35 8.86 -1.33
CA ALA A 26 -1.64 7.92 -2.42
C ALA A 26 -0.35 7.48 -3.12
N ASP A 27 0.52 8.42 -3.49
CA ASP A 27 1.81 8.15 -4.13
C ASP A 27 2.72 7.26 -3.26
N ALA A 28 2.72 7.47 -1.94
CA ALA A 28 3.48 6.64 -1.01
C ALA A 28 2.90 5.22 -0.91
N ILE A 29 1.57 5.08 -0.98
CA ILE A 29 0.88 3.79 -0.98
C ILE A 29 1.13 3.05 -2.30
N ASP A 30 1.13 3.73 -3.44
CA ASP A 30 1.46 3.14 -4.74
C ASP A 30 2.89 2.59 -4.74
N GLN A 31 3.85 3.35 -4.21
CA GLN A 31 5.23 2.87 -4.06
C GLN A 31 5.30 1.63 -3.17
N ALA A 32 4.55 1.59 -2.06
CA ALA A 32 4.51 0.42 -1.20
C ALA A 32 3.85 -0.79 -1.89
N ALA A 33 2.79 -0.59 -2.66
CA ALA A 33 2.13 -1.62 -3.46
C ALA A 33 3.08 -2.20 -4.51
N ASP A 34 3.83 -1.35 -5.20
CA ASP A 34 4.82 -1.76 -6.20
C ASP A 34 5.95 -2.58 -5.59
N LEU A 35 6.47 -2.17 -4.43
CA LEU A 35 7.49 -2.92 -3.69
C LEU A 35 6.98 -4.30 -3.28
N LEU A 36 5.76 -4.39 -2.71
CA LEU A 36 5.14 -5.66 -2.34
C LEU A 36 4.95 -6.58 -3.53
N ARG A 37 4.50 -6.02 -4.66
CA ARG A 37 4.29 -6.77 -5.90
C ARG A 37 5.62 -7.25 -6.50
N ALA A 38 6.65 -6.41 -6.50
CA ALA A 38 7.99 -6.77 -6.96
C ALA A 38 8.59 -7.91 -6.10
N PHE A 39 8.48 -7.78 -4.78
CA PHE A 39 8.87 -8.84 -3.84
C PHE A 39 8.15 -10.16 -4.14
N ALA A 40 6.84 -10.11 -4.37
CA ALA A 40 6.04 -11.30 -4.61
C ALA A 40 6.31 -11.99 -5.96
N LEU A 41 6.55 -11.21 -7.01
CA LEU A 41 6.66 -11.71 -8.38
C LEU A 41 8.10 -12.00 -8.81
N THR A 42 9.07 -11.29 -8.23
CA THR A 42 10.48 -11.37 -8.61
C THR A 42 11.29 -12.01 -7.48
N ASP A 43 11.35 -11.37 -6.32
CA ASP A 43 12.28 -11.78 -5.26
C ASP A 43 11.95 -13.17 -4.69
N LEU A 44 10.67 -13.49 -4.52
CA LEU A 44 10.24 -14.81 -4.04
C LEU A 44 10.39 -15.92 -5.08
N ALA A 45 10.57 -15.61 -6.37
CA ALA A 45 10.81 -16.62 -7.38
C ALA A 45 12.20 -17.26 -7.20
N ASP A 46 13.18 -16.47 -6.74
CA ASP A 46 14.58 -16.87 -6.62
C ASP A 46 14.90 -17.66 -5.35
N VAL A 47 14.00 -17.68 -4.36
CA VAL A 47 14.23 -18.37 -3.08
C VAL A 47 13.71 -19.81 -3.04
N ARG A 48 13.09 -20.31 -4.13
CA ARG A 48 12.54 -21.67 -4.16
C ARG A 48 13.65 -22.71 -4.04
N LEU A 49 13.37 -23.77 -3.27
CA LEU A 49 14.28 -24.90 -3.13
C LEU A 49 13.95 -25.99 -4.14
N ALA A 50 14.99 -26.54 -4.77
CA ALA A 50 14.97 -27.82 -5.46
C ALA A 50 15.27 -28.97 -4.48
N GLN A 51 14.84 -30.19 -4.81
CA GLN A 51 15.16 -31.38 -3.99
C GLN A 51 16.68 -31.58 -3.83
N ALA A 52 17.47 -31.21 -4.83
CA ALA A 52 18.93 -31.32 -4.78
C ALA A 52 19.57 -30.35 -3.77
N ASP A 53 18.94 -29.22 -3.45
CA ASP A 53 19.51 -28.17 -2.60
C ASP A 53 19.65 -28.62 -1.14
N LEU A 54 18.83 -29.58 -0.71
CA LEU A 54 18.87 -30.12 0.65
C LEU A 54 19.81 -31.33 0.78
N GLY A 55 20.30 -31.94 -0.30
CA GLY A 55 21.13 -33.14 -0.22
C GLY A 55 20.50 -34.28 0.61
N LEU A 56 21.29 -34.93 1.48
CA LEU A 56 20.81 -35.97 2.41
C LEU A 56 19.64 -35.50 3.31
N PRO A 57 19.64 -34.26 3.84
CA PRO A 57 18.49 -33.67 4.51
C PRO A 57 17.17 -33.62 3.73
N GLY A 58 17.16 -33.73 2.40
CA GLY A 58 15.92 -33.79 1.60
C GLY A 58 15.27 -35.17 1.54
N THR A 59 15.87 -36.16 2.19
CA THR A 59 15.46 -37.58 2.13
C THR A 59 14.73 -38.03 3.39
N LEU A 60 14.43 -39.33 3.51
CA LEU A 60 13.84 -39.95 4.71
C LEU A 60 14.71 -39.85 5.98
N THR A 61 15.85 -39.14 5.91
CA THR A 61 16.74 -38.91 7.05
C THR A 61 16.01 -38.09 8.12
N GLN A 62 16.16 -38.50 9.37
CA GLN A 62 15.60 -37.78 10.50
C GLN A 62 16.47 -36.56 10.83
N LEU A 63 15.93 -35.36 10.64
CA LEU A 63 16.63 -34.09 10.88
C LEU A 63 16.68 -33.75 12.38
N MET A 64 15.57 -34.03 13.07
CA MET A 64 15.39 -33.82 14.50
C MET A 64 14.43 -34.88 15.05
N ARG A 65 14.32 -35.02 16.37
CA ARG A 65 13.36 -35.95 16.99
C ARG A 65 11.95 -35.64 16.48
N GLY A 66 11.36 -36.57 15.75
CA GLY A 66 10.04 -36.44 15.13
C GLY A 66 9.97 -35.67 13.79
N VAL A 67 11.09 -35.18 13.25
CA VAL A 67 11.13 -34.44 11.98
C VAL A 67 11.90 -35.25 10.93
N GLN A 68 11.22 -35.67 9.87
CA GLN A 68 11.84 -36.28 8.69
C GLN A 68 12.12 -35.22 7.63
N GLY A 69 13.22 -35.38 6.91
CA GLY A 69 13.62 -34.48 5.83
C GLY A 69 12.78 -34.61 4.55
N ALA A 70 12.10 -35.75 4.39
CA ALA A 70 11.20 -36.00 3.29
C ALA A 70 10.03 -35.00 3.34
N GLY A 71 9.82 -34.28 2.24
CA GLY A 71 8.77 -33.27 2.13
C GLY A 71 9.14 -31.89 2.70
N THR A 72 10.36 -31.69 3.21
CA THR A 72 10.83 -30.35 3.67
C THR A 72 10.85 -29.34 2.52
N VAL A 73 11.30 -29.74 1.32
CA VAL A 73 11.25 -28.87 0.13
C VAL A 73 9.81 -28.47 -0.21
N ASP A 74 8.88 -29.41 -0.19
CA ASP A 74 7.47 -29.12 -0.50
C ASP A 74 6.85 -28.21 0.56
N ALA A 75 7.15 -28.44 1.84
CA ALA A 75 6.68 -27.59 2.93
C ALA A 75 7.23 -26.17 2.82
N TYR A 76 8.53 -26.02 2.54
CA TYR A 76 9.17 -24.73 2.32
C TYR A 76 8.57 -24.00 1.11
N ASN A 77 8.48 -24.68 -0.04
CA ASN A 77 7.95 -24.08 -1.27
C ASN A 77 6.47 -23.71 -1.12
N ARG A 78 5.67 -24.50 -0.38
CA ARG A 78 4.29 -24.11 -0.02
C ARG A 78 4.24 -22.85 0.84
N ALA A 79 5.16 -22.70 1.80
CA ALA A 79 5.25 -21.49 2.61
C ALA A 79 5.62 -20.27 1.75
N VAL A 80 6.57 -20.43 0.81
CA VAL A 80 6.91 -19.39 -0.17
C VAL A 80 5.70 -19.02 -1.04
N ASP A 81 4.95 -20.01 -1.53
CA ASP A 81 3.74 -19.79 -2.32
C ASP A 81 2.67 -19.03 -1.51
N GLN A 82 2.48 -19.37 -0.24
CA GLN A 82 1.54 -18.66 0.64
C GLN A 82 1.95 -17.20 0.89
N VAL A 83 3.24 -16.94 1.15
CA VAL A 83 3.75 -15.57 1.32
C VAL A 83 3.57 -14.77 0.03
N ARG A 84 3.80 -15.39 -1.13
CA ARG A 84 3.59 -14.78 -2.44
C ARG A 84 2.12 -14.39 -2.66
N GLU A 85 1.19 -15.31 -2.41
CA GLU A 85 -0.25 -15.05 -2.57
C GLU A 85 -0.72 -13.89 -1.69
N ILE A 86 -0.33 -13.89 -0.41
CA ILE A 86 -0.66 -12.82 0.54
C ILE A 86 -0.07 -11.49 0.07
N SER A 87 1.19 -11.49 -0.39
CA SER A 87 1.86 -10.26 -0.84
C SER A 87 1.20 -9.67 -2.09
N VAL A 88 0.77 -10.52 -3.04
CA VAL A 88 -0.01 -10.09 -4.22
C VAL A 88 -1.35 -9.50 -3.79
N SER A 89 -2.09 -10.17 -2.91
CA SER A 89 -3.39 -9.67 -2.41
C SER A 89 -3.23 -8.30 -1.74
N ASN A 90 -2.29 -8.18 -0.82
CA ASN A 90 -2.02 -6.92 -0.12
C ASN A 90 -1.62 -5.80 -1.08
N SER A 91 -0.83 -6.09 -2.12
CA SER A 91 -0.48 -5.08 -3.14
C SER A 91 -1.71 -4.57 -3.89
N ALA A 92 -2.69 -5.43 -4.17
CA ALA A 92 -3.93 -5.04 -4.83
C ALA A 92 -4.80 -4.17 -3.90
N GLU A 93 -4.94 -4.55 -2.64
CA GLU A 93 -5.68 -3.78 -1.62
C GLU A 93 -5.07 -2.38 -1.40
N LEU A 94 -3.74 -2.27 -1.39
CA LEU A 94 -3.06 -0.98 -1.34
C LEU A 94 -3.36 -0.13 -2.58
N GLY A 95 -3.39 -0.73 -3.77
CA GLY A 95 -3.80 -0.04 -5.00
C GLY A 95 -5.24 0.50 -4.92
N GLU A 96 -6.17 -0.26 -4.33
CA GLU A 96 -7.55 0.20 -4.11
C GLU A 96 -7.61 1.38 -3.14
N LEU A 97 -6.80 1.35 -2.07
CA LEU A 97 -6.68 2.43 -1.10
C LEU A 97 -6.10 3.70 -1.74
N SER A 98 -5.03 3.60 -2.52
CA SER A 98 -4.45 4.72 -3.27
C SER A 98 -5.49 5.36 -4.20
N ALA A 99 -6.21 4.53 -4.96
CA ALA A 99 -7.27 5.01 -5.84
C ALA A 99 -8.40 5.72 -5.06
N ALA A 100 -8.72 5.28 -3.84
CA ALA A 100 -9.68 5.96 -2.99
C ALA A 100 -9.20 7.34 -2.51
N LEU A 101 -7.90 7.46 -2.19
CA LEU A 101 -7.30 8.73 -1.78
C LEU A 101 -7.25 9.74 -2.93
N HIS A 102 -6.93 9.31 -4.15
CA HIS A 102 -7.02 10.17 -5.33
C HIS A 102 -8.44 10.69 -5.58
N ARG A 103 -9.45 9.81 -5.49
CA ARG A 103 -10.86 10.21 -5.61
C ARG A 103 -11.26 11.22 -4.53
N ALA A 104 -10.77 11.05 -3.30
CA ALA A 104 -11.00 12.00 -2.22
C ALA A 104 -10.37 13.37 -2.52
N ALA A 105 -9.12 13.39 -3.00
CA ALA A 105 -8.43 14.62 -3.40
C ALA A 105 -9.21 15.37 -4.50
N GLU A 106 -9.63 14.67 -5.55
CA GLU A 106 -10.46 15.25 -6.63
C GLU A 106 -11.79 15.79 -6.13
N HIS A 107 -12.42 15.11 -5.18
CA HIS A 107 -13.67 15.56 -4.59
C HIS A 107 -13.49 16.90 -3.86
N TYR A 108 -12.44 17.03 -3.04
CA TYR A 108 -12.13 18.28 -2.36
C TYR A 108 -11.84 19.43 -3.33
N GLU A 109 -11.13 19.18 -4.42
CA GLU A 109 -10.87 20.19 -5.46
C GLU A 109 -12.13 20.63 -6.21
N ARG A 110 -13.11 19.73 -6.38
CA ARG A 110 -14.41 20.12 -6.94
C ARG A 110 -15.17 21.02 -5.97
N LEU A 111 -15.21 20.67 -4.69
CA LEU A 111 -15.85 21.50 -3.66
C LEU A 111 -15.22 22.89 -3.59
N ASP A 112 -13.89 22.97 -3.65
CA ASP A 112 -13.13 24.22 -3.61
C ASP A 112 -13.48 25.14 -4.79
N ARG A 113 -13.49 24.59 -6.01
CA ARG A 113 -13.90 25.34 -7.21
C ARG A 113 -15.33 25.85 -7.11
N HIS A 114 -16.25 25.02 -6.62
CA HIS A 114 -17.64 25.44 -6.41
C HIS A 114 -17.74 26.58 -5.39
N ALA A 115 -17.04 26.48 -4.26
CA ALA A 115 -17.02 27.53 -3.24
C ALA A 115 -16.43 28.85 -3.79
N TYR A 116 -15.33 28.77 -4.54
CA TYR A 116 -14.71 29.93 -5.19
C TYR A 116 -15.66 30.61 -6.18
N ASP A 117 -16.35 29.82 -7.02
CA ASP A 117 -17.29 30.35 -8.00
C ASP A 117 -18.49 31.05 -7.32
N GLU A 118 -19.00 30.49 -6.23
CA GLU A 118 -20.10 31.11 -5.45
C GLU A 118 -19.66 32.42 -4.79
N LEU A 119 -18.46 32.46 -4.18
CA LEU A 119 -17.91 33.70 -3.61
C LEU A 119 -17.72 34.77 -4.69
N LYS A 120 -17.18 34.41 -5.85
CA LYS A 120 -16.99 35.33 -6.97
C LYS A 120 -18.31 35.89 -7.50
N LYS A 121 -19.38 35.09 -7.54
CA LYS A 121 -20.72 35.58 -7.91
C LYS A 121 -21.27 36.58 -6.88
N LEU A 122 -21.08 36.31 -5.58
CA LEU A 122 -21.51 37.22 -4.51
C LEU A 122 -20.74 38.55 -4.57
N GLU A 123 -19.41 38.53 -4.78
CA GLU A 123 -18.60 39.74 -4.93
C GLU A 123 -18.93 40.51 -6.23
N GLY A 124 -19.20 39.80 -7.33
CA GLY A 124 -19.60 40.40 -8.60
C GLY A 124 -21.03 40.96 -8.63
N GLY A 125 -21.89 40.54 -7.69
CA GLY A 125 -23.26 41.02 -7.52
C GLY A 125 -23.41 42.27 -6.64
N ILE A 126 -22.34 42.72 -5.98
CA ILE A 126 -22.31 43.96 -5.19
C ILE A 126 -21.82 45.10 -6.11
N ARG A 127 -22.71 45.63 -6.94
CA ARG A 127 -22.57 46.94 -7.58
C ARG A 127 -23.92 47.62 -7.69
#